data_AF-A0A535UAG7-F1
#
_entry.id   AF-A0A535UAG7-F1
#
_cell.length_a   1.000
_cell.length_b   1.000
_cell.length_c   1.000
_cell.angle_alpha   90.00
_cell.angle_beta   90.00
_cell.angle_gamma   90.00
#
_symmetry.space_group_name_H-M   'P 1'
#
loop_
_entity.id
_entity.type
_entity.pdbx_description
1 polymer ?
#
loop_
_entity_poly.entity_id
_entity_poly.type
_entity_poly.pdbx_seq_one_letter_code
_entity_poly.pdbx_strand_id
1 'polypeptide(L)'
;EKMSKSLGNLTLVSDLLKEHSADAIRITLLNHHYRYPWECFPEDFNVAEETVALFQQVRAMVGTQSDGEDRMLHDRFIAAMDNDLNTPEALLLLRQAADAALANGDSNCGFEVLKLAKVLGLRV
;
A
#
# COMPACT_ATOMS: atom_id res chain seq x y z
N GLU A 1 -15.03 -16.48 -9.99
CA GLU A 1 -14.94 -17.04 -11.37
C GLU A 1 -13.69 -16.52 -12.10
N LYS A 2 -13.16 -17.25 -13.10
CA LYS A 2 -11.99 -16.77 -13.87
C LYS A 2 -12.35 -15.55 -14.73
N MET A 3 -11.59 -14.46 -14.60
CA MET A 3 -11.67 -13.28 -15.47
C MET A 3 -11.14 -13.62 -16.88
N SER A 4 -11.95 -13.44 -17.93
CA SER A 4 -11.49 -13.64 -19.32
C SER A 4 -12.28 -12.80 -20.34
N LYS A 5 -11.62 -12.42 -21.44
CA LYS A 5 -12.25 -11.70 -22.57
C LYS A 5 -13.46 -12.46 -23.12
N SER A 6 -13.35 -13.79 -23.20
CA SER A 6 -14.40 -14.68 -23.71
C SER A 6 -15.62 -14.80 -22.80
N LEU A 7 -15.46 -14.58 -21.48
CA LEU A 7 -16.57 -14.60 -20.53
C LEU A 7 -17.21 -13.21 -20.33
N GLY A 8 -16.64 -12.14 -20.91
CA GLY A 8 -17.17 -10.78 -20.79
C GLY A 8 -17.05 -10.17 -19.39
N ASN A 9 -16.36 -10.84 -18.46
CA ASN A 9 -16.22 -10.44 -17.06
C ASN A 9 -14.85 -9.78 -16.80
N LEU A 10 -14.40 -8.89 -17.69
CA LEU A 10 -13.14 -8.19 -17.52
C LEU A 10 -13.34 -6.77 -17.01
N THR A 11 -12.60 -6.44 -15.97
CA THR A 11 -12.42 -5.06 -15.53
C THR A 11 -11.15 -4.50 -16.14
N LEU A 12 -11.25 -3.43 -16.93
CA LEU A 12 -10.08 -2.76 -17.52
C LEU A 12 -9.49 -1.77 -16.52
N VAL A 13 -8.16 -1.70 -16.44
CA VAL A 13 -7.46 -0.69 -15.62
C VAL A 13 -7.85 0.73 -16.07
N SER A 14 -8.09 0.95 -17.36
CA SER A 14 -8.56 2.24 -17.87
C SER A 14 -9.94 2.65 -17.37
N ASP A 15 -10.79 1.67 -17.01
CA ASP A 15 -12.09 1.94 -16.42
C ASP A 15 -11.95 2.18 -14.91
N LEU A 16 -11.15 1.36 -14.21
CA LEU A 16 -10.84 1.58 -12.80
C LEU A 16 -10.22 2.95 -12.53
N LEU A 17 -9.33 3.43 -13.40
CA LEU A 17 -8.70 4.74 -13.26
C LEU A 17 -9.67 5.93 -13.40
N LYS A 18 -10.92 5.69 -13.84
CA LYS A 18 -11.97 6.73 -13.84
C LYS A 18 -12.58 6.92 -12.45
N GLU A 19 -12.51 5.91 -11.59
CA GLU A 19 -13.19 5.85 -10.29
C GLU A 19 -12.20 5.81 -9.11
N HIS A 20 -11.00 5.27 -9.32
CA HIS A 20 -10.01 5.03 -8.29
C HIS A 20 -8.64 5.63 -8.65
N SER A 21 -7.89 5.99 -7.61
CA SER A 21 -6.52 6.45 -7.74
C SER A 21 -5.60 5.33 -8.22
N ALA A 22 -4.54 5.70 -8.94
CA ALA A 22 -3.56 4.74 -9.44
C ALA A 22 -2.81 4.01 -8.30
N ASP A 23 -2.74 4.61 -7.11
CA ASP A 23 -2.15 3.99 -5.93
C ASP A 23 -3.15 3.05 -5.25
N ALA A 24 -4.45 3.36 -5.21
CA ALA A 24 -5.46 2.44 -4.72
C ALA A 24 -5.49 1.16 -5.54
N ILE A 25 -5.48 1.26 -6.88
CA ILE A 25 -5.41 0.07 -7.76
C ILE A 25 -4.15 -0.77 -7.46
N ARG A 26 -2.99 -0.12 -7.22
CA ARG A 26 -1.76 -0.84 -6.84
C ARG A 26 -1.88 -1.50 -5.48
N ILE A 27 -2.43 -0.80 -4.49
CA ILE A 27 -2.64 -1.33 -3.14
C ILE A 27 -3.58 -2.54 -3.16
N THR A 28 -4.66 -2.50 -3.95
CA THR A 28 -5.54 -3.66 -4.16
C THR A 28 -4.73 -4.86 -4.65
N LEU A 29 -3.85 -4.70 -5.64
CA LEU A 29 -2.98 -5.80 -6.10
C LEU A 29 -2.01 -6.28 -5.02
N LEU A 30 -1.39 -5.36 -4.27
CA LEU A 30 -0.39 -5.66 -3.24
C LEU A 30 -0.98 -6.36 -2.01
N ASN A 31 -2.28 -6.17 -1.74
CA ASN A 31 -3.02 -6.85 -0.68
C ASN A 31 -3.17 -8.36 -0.89
N HIS A 32 -2.84 -8.86 -2.09
CA HIS A 32 -2.87 -10.28 -2.39
C HIS A 32 -1.47 -10.78 -2.74
N HIS A 33 -1.08 -11.91 -2.16
CA HIS A 33 0.21 -12.52 -2.45
C HIS A 33 0.25 -13.00 -3.91
N TYR A 34 1.30 -12.65 -4.65
CA TYR A 34 1.36 -12.82 -6.10
C TYR A 34 1.16 -14.27 -6.60
N ARG A 35 1.46 -15.28 -5.76
CA ARG A 35 1.32 -16.70 -6.10
C ARG A 35 -0.09 -17.24 -6.01
N TYR A 36 -0.97 -16.60 -5.24
CA TYR A 36 -2.29 -17.16 -4.96
C TYR A 36 -3.36 -16.51 -5.83
N PRO A 37 -4.30 -17.31 -6.37
CA PRO A 37 -5.47 -16.76 -7.01
C PRO A 37 -6.30 -15.98 -5.98
N TRP A 38 -6.88 -14.88 -6.41
CA TRP A 38 -7.76 -14.05 -5.59
C TRP A 38 -8.91 -13.54 -6.46
N GLU A 39 -9.99 -13.13 -5.80
CA GLU A 39 -11.13 -12.50 -6.42
C GLU A 39 -11.14 -11.02 -6.04
N CYS A 40 -11.42 -10.15 -7.02
CA CYS A 40 -11.47 -8.72 -6.83
C CYS A 40 -12.93 -8.29 -6.62
N PHE A 41 -13.19 -7.65 -5.48
CA PHE A 41 -14.47 -7.08 -5.12
C PHE A 41 -14.39 -5.55 -5.13
N PRO A 42 -15.49 -4.84 -5.47
CA PRO A 42 -15.53 -3.38 -5.42
C PRO A 42 -15.06 -2.80 -4.07
N GLU A 43 -15.34 -3.51 -2.98
CA GLU A 43 -14.98 -3.11 -1.62
C GLU A 43 -13.46 -3.10 -1.37
N ASP A 44 -12.68 -3.89 -2.13
CA ASP A 44 -11.23 -3.91 -2.01
C ASP A 44 -10.60 -2.57 -2.38
N PHE A 45 -11.24 -1.82 -3.29
CA PHE A 45 -10.79 -0.48 -3.67
C PHE A 45 -11.09 0.56 -2.58
N ASN A 46 -12.18 0.41 -1.83
CA ASN A 46 -12.49 1.32 -0.72
C ASN A 46 -11.41 1.24 0.36
N VAL A 47 -11.03 0.02 0.75
CA VAL A 47 -9.94 -0.22 1.72
C VAL A 47 -8.59 0.31 1.19
N ALA A 48 -8.37 0.21 -0.12
CA ALA A 48 -7.18 0.73 -0.76
C ALA A 48 -7.13 2.27 -0.75
N GLU A 49 -8.24 2.96 -1.03
CA GLU A 49 -8.33 4.42 -0.96
C GLU A 49 -8.17 4.94 0.48
N GLU A 50 -8.70 4.23 1.48
CA GLU A 50 -8.44 4.54 2.89
C GLU A 50 -6.94 4.48 3.22
N THR A 51 -6.24 3.48 2.67
CA THR A 51 -4.80 3.32 2.85
C THR A 51 -4.02 4.45 2.14
N VAL A 52 -4.46 4.86 0.95
CA VAL A 52 -3.92 6.03 0.24
C VAL A 52 -4.08 7.29 1.10
N ALA A 53 -5.28 7.53 1.62
CA ALA A 53 -5.58 8.68 2.46
C ALA A 53 -4.75 8.69 3.75
N LEU A 54 -4.52 7.52 4.35
CA LEU A 54 -3.64 7.36 5.51
C LEU A 54 -2.21 7.80 5.19
N PHE A 55 -1.62 7.29 4.11
CA PHE A 55 -0.26 7.66 3.72
C PHE A 55 -0.13 9.14 3.32
N GLN A 56 -1.17 9.73 2.71
CA GLN A 56 -1.19 11.18 2.43
C GLN A 56 -1.21 12.02 3.71
N GLN A 57 -1.92 11.58 4.76
CA GLN A 57 -1.87 12.23 6.07
C GLN A 57 -0.48 12.14 6.70
N VAL A 58 0.19 10.99 6.61
CA VAL A 58 1.60 10.84 7.05
C VAL A 58 2.50 11.81 6.29
N ARG A 59 2.35 11.91 4.96
CA ARG A 59 3.11 12.88 4.15
C ARG A 59 2.89 14.31 4.60
N ALA A 60 1.66 14.70 4.89
CA ALA A 60 1.34 16.04 5.38
C ALA A 60 1.99 16.32 6.75
N MET A 61 2.04 15.32 7.63
CA MET A 61 2.68 15.42 8.95
C MET A 61 4.22 15.53 8.84
N VAL A 62 4.86 14.71 8.01
CA VAL A 62 6.33 14.66 7.88
C VAL A 62 6.90 15.93 7.24
N GLY A 63 6.19 16.52 6.28
CA GLY A 63 6.67 17.69 5.54
C GLY A 63 7.87 17.38 4.63
N THR A 64 8.77 18.35 4.44
CA THR A 64 9.89 18.26 3.47
C THR A 64 11.26 17.98 4.09
N GLN A 65 11.36 17.88 5.42
CA GLN A 65 12.65 17.88 6.14
C GLN A 65 12.71 16.80 7.23
N SER A 66 12.55 15.54 6.86
CA SER A 66 12.94 14.43 7.73
C SER A 66 13.90 13.52 6.98
N ASP A 67 14.99 13.16 7.65
CA ASP A 67 15.99 12.19 7.24
C ASP A 67 16.04 10.98 8.21
N GLY A 68 15.04 10.90 9.10
CA GLY A 68 14.98 9.87 10.13
C GLY A 68 14.70 8.48 9.58
N GLU A 69 15.40 7.49 10.10
CA GLU A 69 15.23 6.07 9.78
C GLU A 69 14.61 5.35 10.98
N ASP A 70 13.44 4.75 10.81
CA ASP A 70 12.93 3.73 11.75
C ASP A 70 13.49 2.37 11.34
N ARG A 71 14.65 2.01 11.91
CA ARG A 71 15.35 0.77 11.57
C ARG A 71 14.53 -0.47 11.90
N MET A 72 13.70 -0.42 12.95
CA MET A 72 12.87 -1.58 13.32
C MET A 72 11.78 -1.82 12.27
N LEU A 73 11.13 -0.76 11.78
CA LEU A 73 10.19 -0.87 10.67
C LEU A 73 10.89 -1.36 9.40
N HIS A 74 12.07 -0.80 9.09
CA HIS A 74 12.87 -1.18 7.93
C HIS A 74 13.17 -2.69 7.93
N ASP A 75 13.75 -3.21 9.01
CA ASP A 75 14.15 -4.61 9.11
C ASP A 75 12.93 -5.55 9.01
N ARG A 76 11.80 -5.18 9.62
CA ARG A 76 10.55 -5.96 9.52
C ARG A 76 9.98 -5.95 8.10
N PHE A 77 10.05 -4.82 7.40
CA PHE A 77 9.62 -4.72 6.01
C PHE A 77 10.49 -5.59 5.11
N ILE A 78 11.82 -5.52 5.26
CA ILE A 78 12.76 -6.36 4.49
C ILE A 78 12.50 -7.84 4.77
N ALA A 79 12.32 -8.23 6.03
CA ALA A 79 12.01 -9.63 6.37
C ALA A 79 10.70 -10.12 5.71
N ALA A 80 9.66 -9.29 5.65
CA ALA A 80 8.42 -9.63 4.94
C ALA A 80 8.65 -9.78 3.42
N MET A 81 9.44 -8.89 2.82
CA MET A 81 9.77 -8.97 1.39
C MET A 81 10.69 -10.14 1.04
N ASP A 82 11.63 -10.49 1.91
CA ASP A 82 12.52 -11.66 1.75
C ASP A 82 11.76 -12.98 1.93
N ASN A 83 10.65 -12.96 2.66
CA ASN A 83 9.70 -14.07 2.75
C ASN A 83 8.81 -14.15 1.49
N ASP A 84 9.42 -14.48 0.35
CA ASP A 84 8.71 -14.70 -0.92
C ASP A 84 7.87 -13.49 -1.37
N LEU A 85 8.39 -12.27 -1.27
CA LEU A 85 7.68 -11.05 -1.67
C LEU A 85 6.30 -10.95 -1.02
N ASN A 86 6.22 -11.15 0.30
CA ASN A 86 4.97 -11.09 1.05
C ASN A 86 4.45 -9.64 1.16
N THR A 87 3.99 -9.09 0.02
CA THR A 87 3.46 -7.73 -0.07
C THR A 87 2.23 -7.48 0.82
N PRO A 88 1.33 -8.45 1.08
CA PRO A 88 0.26 -8.24 2.05
C PRO A 88 0.79 -7.96 3.46
N GLU A 89 1.80 -8.71 3.91
CA GLU A 89 2.43 -8.48 5.22
C GLU A 89 3.20 -7.17 5.24
N ALA A 90 4.01 -6.89 4.21
CA ALA A 90 4.75 -5.65 4.10
C ALA A 90 3.81 -4.42 4.15
N LEU A 91 2.69 -4.46 3.42
CA LEU A 91 1.71 -3.38 3.41
C LEU A 91 0.99 -3.23 4.75
N LEU A 92 0.66 -4.34 5.43
CA LEU A 92 0.08 -4.30 6.78
C LEU A 92 1.03 -3.62 7.78
N LEU A 93 2.32 -3.94 7.74
CA LEU A 93 3.34 -3.31 8.58
C LEU A 93 3.39 -1.79 8.35
N LEU A 94 3.36 -1.35 7.08
CA LEU A 94 3.36 0.07 6.75
C LEU A 94 2.10 0.79 7.22
N ARG A 95 0.91 0.16 7.11
CA ARG A 95 -0.34 0.73 7.63
C ARG A 95 -0.30 0.91 9.15
N GLN A 96 0.13 -0.12 9.88
CA GLN A 96 0.25 -0.06 11.33
C GLN A 96 1.25 1.01 11.79
N ALA A 97 2.39 1.12 11.10
CA ALA A 97 3.39 2.15 11.37
C ALA A 97 2.86 3.55 11.05
N ALA A 98 2.11 3.72 9.96
CA ALA A 98 1.48 4.98 9.60
C ALA A 98 0.49 5.46 10.68
N ASP A 99 -0.39 4.57 11.16
CA ASP A 99 -1.32 4.89 12.24
C ASP A 99 -0.57 5.29 13.53
N ALA A 100 0.46 4.53 13.90
CA ALA A 100 1.29 4.83 15.07
C ALA A 100 2.05 6.15 14.93
N ALA A 101 2.57 6.45 13.74
CA ALA A 101 3.28 7.69 13.46
C ALA A 101 2.35 8.90 13.61
N LEU A 102 1.13 8.84 13.07
CA LEU A 102 0.14 9.91 13.22
C LEU A 102 -0.31 10.09 14.67
N ALA A 103 -0.55 8.99 15.39
CA ALA A 103 -0.98 9.05 16.79
C ALA A 103 0.08 9.67 17.71
N ASN A 104 1.37 9.42 17.44
CA ASN A 104 2.47 9.89 18.27
C ASN A 104 3.15 11.17 17.73
N GLY A 105 2.80 11.63 16.53
CA GLY A 105 3.51 12.72 15.85
C GLY A 105 4.94 12.36 15.46
N ASP A 106 5.22 11.07 15.20
CA ASP A 106 6.57 10.58 14.90
C ASP A 106 6.91 10.79 13.41
N SER A 107 7.58 11.89 13.11
CA SER A 107 8.01 12.22 11.75
C SER A 107 9.05 11.25 11.17
N ASN A 108 9.86 10.58 12.00
CA ASN A 108 10.89 9.66 11.51
C ASN A 108 10.25 8.34 11.07
N CYS A 109 9.35 7.80 11.90
CA CYS A 109 8.56 6.63 11.54
C CYS A 109 7.71 6.93 10.28
N GLY A 110 7.07 8.10 10.24
CA GLY A 110 6.32 8.54 9.07
C GLY A 110 7.16 8.68 7.80
N PHE A 111 8.39 9.20 7.90
CA PHE A 111 9.30 9.30 6.76
C PHE A 111 9.71 7.91 6.25
N GLU A 112 10.05 6.98 7.14
CA GLU A 112 10.41 5.61 6.75
C GLU A 112 9.22 4.89 6.10
N VAL A 113 8.00 5.08 6.59
CA VAL A 113 6.77 4.58 5.92
C VAL A 113 6.71 5.05 4.45
N LEU A 114 6.86 6.35 4.20
CA LEU A 114 6.78 6.92 2.85
C LEU A 114 7.93 6.45 1.95
N LYS A 115 9.12 6.26 2.53
CA LYS A 115 10.29 5.73 1.82
C LYS A 115 10.07 4.28 1.40
N LEU A 116 9.55 3.43 2.29
CA LEU A 116 9.27 2.02 2.00
C LEU A 116 8.05 1.85 1.09
N ALA A 117 7.05 2.72 1.18
CA ALA A 117 5.91 2.73 0.25
C ALA A 117 6.35 2.92 -1.23
N LYS A 118 7.44 3.67 -1.48
CA LYS A 118 8.03 3.81 -2.83
C LYS A 118 8.61 2.52 -3.36
N VAL A 119 9.12 1.62 -2.51
CA VAL A 119 9.59 0.29 -2.92
C VAL A 119 8.43 -0.53 -3.50
N LEU A 120 7.22 -0.36 -2.95
CA LEU A 120 6.00 -0.95 -3.46
C LEU A 120 5.39 -0.19 -4.66
N GLY A 121 6.07 0.84 -5.16
CA GLY A 121 5.65 1.62 -6.32
C GLY A 121 4.51 2.62 -6.07
N LEU A 122 4.24 2.96 -4.80
CA LEU A 122 3.24 3.95 -4.40
C LEU A 122 3.82 5.36 -4.47
N ARG A 123 2.97 6.35 -4.77
CA ARG A 123 3.35 7.77 -4.95
C ARG A 123 2.80 8.71 -3.87
N VAL A 124 1.95 8.16 -2.99
CA VAL A 124 1.36 8.74 -1.77
C VAL A 124 2.26 9.67 -0.97
#